data_AF-A0A3R7HC77-F1
#
_entry.id   AF-A0A3R7HC77-F1
#
_cell.length_a   1.000
_cell.length_b   1.000
_cell.length_c   1.000
_cell.angle_alpha   90.00
_cell.angle_beta   90.00
_cell.angle_gamma   90.00
#
_symmetry.space_group_name_H-M   'P 1'
#
loop_
_entity.id
_entity.type
_entity.pdbx_description
1 polymer ?
#
loop_
_entity_poly.entity_id
_entity_poly.type
_entity_poly.pdbx_seq_one_letter_code
_entity_poly.pdbx_strand_id
1 'polypeptide(L)'
;MVRDLTTNDSTEVIIIEKSKFYYHAVGTPRTVVDANFTKKLFISYDNAISESAMPLIKFQRAMIVPGSVESMSYNYLVIATDGTYTVPFKQPANNFKRSTTEAKLTETVMTVEGKDKLAAGEHVREKFHKKLTKHLKRLDVKVVLGERLKTRLTSNSCEKQTLRTNKGTVIESDGQLLCGGFSPTTELV
;
A
#
# COMPACT_ATOMS: atom_id res chain seq x y z
N MET A 1 -18.30 -13.05 -4.03
CA MET A 1 -17.22 -12.37 -4.79
C MET A 1 -17.08 -13.04 -6.15
N VAL A 2 -16.37 -12.45 -7.13
CA VAL A 2 -16.11 -13.12 -8.44
C VAL A 2 -15.54 -14.54 -8.27
N ARG A 3 -14.78 -14.78 -7.20
CA ARG A 3 -14.25 -16.09 -6.80
C ARG A 3 -15.29 -17.18 -6.53
N ASP A 4 -16.52 -16.79 -6.19
CA ASP A 4 -17.57 -17.74 -5.80
C ASP A 4 -18.54 -18.01 -6.95
N LEU A 5 -18.30 -17.42 -8.13
CA LEU A 5 -19.13 -17.63 -9.30
C LEU A 5 -18.94 -19.05 -9.85
N THR A 6 -20.06 -19.57 -10.33
CA THR A 6 -20.19 -20.87 -10.96
C THR A 6 -20.99 -20.72 -12.25
N THR A 7 -20.90 -21.72 -13.13
CA THR A 7 -21.66 -21.73 -14.38
C THR A 7 -23.18 -21.71 -14.18
N ASN A 8 -23.67 -22.08 -12.99
CA ASN A 8 -25.09 -22.03 -12.64
C ASN A 8 -25.60 -20.59 -12.47
N ASP A 9 -24.72 -19.63 -12.19
CA ASP A 9 -25.09 -18.23 -11.97
C ASP A 9 -25.49 -17.51 -13.27
N SER A 10 -25.34 -18.15 -14.43
CA SER A 10 -25.74 -17.64 -15.76
C SER A 10 -25.33 -16.18 -16.00
N THR A 11 -24.12 -15.82 -15.53
CA THR A 11 -23.61 -14.45 -15.52
C THR A 11 -22.31 -14.38 -16.32
N GLU A 12 -22.21 -13.40 -17.22
CA GLU A 12 -20.95 -12.99 -17.84
C GLU A 12 -20.33 -11.84 -17.03
N VAL A 13 -19.02 -11.91 -16.79
CA VAL A 13 -18.28 -10.86 -16.09
C VAL A 13 -17.22 -10.28 -17.00
N ILE A 14 -17.26 -8.96 -17.19
CA ILE A 14 -16.21 -8.21 -17.88
C ILE A 14 -15.35 -7.51 -16.83
N ILE A 15 -14.07 -7.84 -16.79
CA ILE A 15 -13.09 -7.18 -15.91
C ILE A 15 -12.27 -6.20 -16.76
N ILE A 16 -12.44 -4.91 -16.48
CA ILE A 16 -11.64 -3.84 -17.07
C ILE A 16 -10.46 -3.56 -16.15
N GLU A 17 -9.26 -3.95 -16.57
CA GLU A 17 -8.05 -3.82 -15.77
C GLU A 17 -6.82 -3.54 -16.65
N LYS A 18 -6.01 -2.57 -16.24
CA LYS A 18 -4.76 -2.21 -16.94
C LYS A 18 -3.69 -3.29 -16.79
N SER A 19 -3.62 -3.97 -15.65
CA SER A 19 -2.54 -4.88 -15.21
C SER A 19 -2.78 -6.38 -15.50
N LYS A 20 -1.72 -7.13 -15.86
CA LYS A 20 -1.79 -8.59 -16.21
C LYS A 20 -1.90 -9.49 -14.99
N PHE A 21 -1.82 -8.88 -13.83
CA PHE A 21 -1.71 -9.52 -12.56
C PHE A 21 -2.50 -8.70 -11.55
N TYR A 22 -3.02 -9.41 -10.56
CA TYR A 22 -3.47 -8.80 -9.32
C TYR A 22 -2.26 -8.37 -8.49
N TYR A 23 -2.28 -7.15 -7.97
CA TYR A 23 -1.22 -6.60 -7.12
C TYR A 23 -1.59 -6.70 -5.64
N HIS A 24 -0.81 -7.44 -4.87
CA HIS A 24 -1.04 -7.62 -3.43
C HIS A 24 -0.48 -6.44 -2.61
N ALA A 25 -1.20 -5.32 -2.60
CA ALA A 25 -0.77 -4.07 -1.95
C ALA A 25 -0.44 -4.22 -0.45
N VAL A 26 -1.15 -5.08 0.29
CA VAL A 26 -0.90 -5.33 1.72
C VAL A 26 0.47 -5.98 1.95
N GLY A 27 0.97 -6.74 0.97
CA GLY A 27 2.29 -7.35 1.02
C GLY A 27 3.43 -6.37 0.74
N THR A 28 3.14 -5.20 0.16
CA THR A 28 4.16 -4.26 -0.32
C THR A 28 5.15 -3.78 0.76
N PRO A 29 4.76 -3.50 2.01
CA PRO A 29 5.73 -3.16 3.05
C PRO A 29 6.84 -4.21 3.24
N ARG A 30 6.59 -5.48 2.87
CA ARG A 30 7.61 -6.54 2.94
C ARG A 30 8.73 -6.35 1.93
N THR A 31 8.51 -5.67 0.80
CA THR A 31 9.58 -5.44 -0.20
C THR A 31 10.61 -4.42 0.23
N VAL A 32 10.27 -3.57 1.20
CA VAL A 32 11.23 -2.67 1.86
C VAL A 32 12.38 -3.46 2.47
N VAL A 33 12.07 -4.65 2.98
CA VAL A 33 12.97 -5.44 3.81
C VAL A 33 13.46 -6.73 3.15
N ASP A 34 12.82 -7.11 2.05
CA ASP A 34 13.05 -8.36 1.33
C ASP A 34 12.71 -8.15 -0.15
N ALA A 35 13.70 -7.73 -0.94
CA ALA A 35 13.49 -7.46 -2.37
C ALA A 35 12.94 -8.67 -3.14
N ASN A 36 13.28 -9.90 -2.71
CA ASN A 36 12.81 -11.13 -3.36
C ASN A 36 11.30 -11.34 -3.17
N PHE A 37 10.71 -10.69 -2.17
CA PHE A 37 9.26 -10.69 -1.96
C PHE A 37 8.49 -9.99 -3.08
N THR A 38 9.15 -9.13 -3.88
CA THR A 38 8.52 -8.43 -5.02
C THR A 38 7.83 -9.39 -5.97
N LYS A 39 8.43 -10.56 -6.23
CA LYS A 39 7.86 -11.60 -7.10
C LYS A 39 6.54 -12.17 -6.57
N LYS A 40 6.31 -12.08 -5.26
CA LYS A 40 5.09 -12.54 -4.59
C LYS A 40 3.99 -11.48 -4.55
N LEU A 41 4.29 -10.22 -4.91
CA LEU A 41 3.29 -9.16 -4.98
C LEU A 41 2.43 -9.24 -6.24
N PHE A 42 2.94 -9.84 -7.31
CA PHE A 42 2.28 -9.92 -8.60
C PHE A 42 1.70 -11.31 -8.80
N ILE A 43 0.40 -11.44 -8.59
CA ILE A 43 -0.33 -12.71 -8.62
C ILE A 43 -1.04 -12.84 -9.96
N SER A 44 -0.81 -13.94 -10.68
CA SER A 44 -1.58 -14.21 -11.91
C SER A 44 -3.07 -14.28 -11.61
N TYR A 45 -3.91 -13.82 -12.54
CA TYR A 45 -5.35 -13.95 -12.39
C TYR A 45 -5.82 -15.40 -12.30
N ASP A 46 -5.10 -16.33 -12.94
CA ASP A 46 -5.37 -17.78 -12.82
C ASP A 46 -5.24 -18.29 -11.37
N ASN A 47 -4.37 -17.66 -10.59
CA ASN A 47 -4.20 -17.98 -9.16
C ASN A 47 -5.14 -17.15 -8.27
N ALA A 48 -5.61 -16.01 -8.78
CA ALA A 48 -6.48 -15.10 -8.05
C ALA A 48 -7.96 -15.46 -8.21
N ILE A 49 -8.35 -16.16 -9.27
CA ILE A 49 -9.74 -16.51 -9.60
C ILE A 49 -9.88 -18.03 -9.54
N SER A 50 -11.04 -18.52 -9.08
CA SER A 50 -11.30 -19.96 -9.03
C SER A 50 -11.46 -20.55 -10.44
N GLU A 51 -11.09 -21.82 -10.60
CA GLU A 51 -11.23 -22.54 -11.87
C GLU A 51 -12.69 -22.56 -12.36
N SER A 52 -13.67 -22.58 -11.44
CA SER A 52 -15.10 -22.54 -11.78
C SER A 52 -15.57 -21.19 -12.34
N ALA A 53 -14.95 -20.09 -11.92
CA ALA A 53 -15.33 -18.74 -12.33
C ALA A 53 -14.60 -18.28 -13.60
N MET A 54 -13.38 -18.77 -13.83
CA MET A 54 -12.53 -18.33 -14.94
C MET A 54 -13.21 -18.40 -16.34
N PRO A 55 -14.02 -19.44 -16.67
CA PRO A 55 -14.71 -19.51 -17.97
C PRO A 55 -15.75 -18.41 -18.19
N LEU A 56 -16.23 -17.75 -17.13
CA LEU A 56 -17.27 -16.73 -17.18
C LEU A 56 -16.70 -15.31 -17.32
N ILE A 57 -15.37 -15.17 -17.30
CA ILE A 57 -14.69 -13.89 -17.19
C ILE A 57 -14.02 -13.52 -18.52
N LYS A 58 -14.33 -12.32 -19.00
CA LYS A 58 -13.64 -11.68 -20.11
C LYS A 58 -12.79 -10.52 -19.57
N PHE A 59 -11.48 -10.59 -19.82
CA PHE A 59 -10.57 -9.50 -19.46
C PHE A 59 -10.48 -8.49 -20.60
N GLN A 60 -10.78 -7.23 -20.30
CA GLN A 60 -10.50 -6.11 -21.18
C GLN A 60 -9.37 -5.27 -20.62
N ARG A 61 -8.33 -5.10 -21.43
CA ARG A 61 -7.09 -4.39 -21.08
C ARG A 61 -7.24 -2.94 -21.45
N ALA A 62 -7.74 -2.14 -20.52
CA ALA A 62 -7.96 -0.72 -20.78
C ALA A 62 -7.59 0.13 -19.58
N MET A 63 -7.23 1.37 -19.89
CA MET A 63 -7.13 2.46 -18.94
C MET A 63 -8.19 3.47 -19.35
N ILE A 64 -9.04 3.88 -18.42
CA ILE A 64 -9.98 4.98 -18.67
C ILE A 64 -9.15 6.25 -18.74
N VAL A 65 -9.23 6.96 -19.87
CA VAL A 65 -8.52 8.23 -20.09
C VAL A 65 -9.57 9.34 -20.19
N PRO A 66 -9.40 10.47 -19.49
CA PRO A 66 -10.32 11.60 -19.60
C PRO A 66 -10.52 12.04 -21.07
N GLY A 67 -11.78 12.14 -21.50
CA GLY A 67 -12.16 12.57 -22.86
C GLY A 67 -12.36 11.46 -23.89
N SER A 68 -11.97 10.22 -23.59
CA SER A 68 -12.29 9.05 -24.41
C SER A 68 -13.62 8.45 -23.95
N VAL A 69 -14.66 8.48 -24.80
CA VAL A 69 -15.96 7.88 -24.48
C VAL A 69 -16.13 6.60 -25.27
N GLU A 70 -16.01 5.46 -24.58
CA GLU A 70 -16.44 4.16 -25.08
C GLU A 70 -17.60 3.67 -24.20
N SER A 71 -18.75 3.40 -24.81
CA SER A 71 -19.95 2.99 -24.08
C SER A 71 -20.08 1.48 -24.03
N MET A 72 -20.37 0.94 -22.85
CA MET A 72 -20.70 -0.48 -22.65
C MET A 72 -22.00 -0.59 -21.86
N SER A 73 -22.94 -1.40 -22.36
CA SER A 73 -24.15 -1.74 -21.62
C SER A 73 -23.85 -2.80 -20.56
N TYR A 74 -24.39 -2.61 -19.36
CA TYR A 74 -24.30 -3.57 -18.27
C TYR A 74 -25.61 -3.62 -17.49
N ASN A 75 -25.90 -4.78 -16.89
CA ASN A 75 -27.01 -4.89 -15.93
C ASN A 75 -26.57 -4.45 -14.53
N TYR A 76 -25.30 -4.66 -14.20
CA TYR A 76 -24.69 -4.29 -12.93
C TYR A 76 -23.28 -3.75 -13.15
N LEU A 77 -22.91 -2.68 -12.44
CA LEU A 77 -21.56 -2.11 -12.45
C LEU A 77 -20.95 -2.21 -11.07
N VAL A 78 -19.71 -2.71 -11.01
CA VAL A 78 -18.89 -2.71 -9.80
C VAL A 78 -17.68 -1.83 -10.05
N ILE A 79 -17.52 -0.78 -9.24
CA ILE A 79 -16.35 0.11 -9.28
C ILE A 79 -15.41 -0.29 -8.14
N ALA A 80 -14.25 -0.86 -8.49
CA ALA A 80 -13.26 -1.39 -7.55
C ALA A 80 -11.83 -0.92 -7.88
N THR A 81 -11.69 0.36 -8.18
CA THR A 81 -10.48 0.99 -8.75
C THR A 81 -9.46 1.48 -7.71
N ASP A 82 -9.73 1.24 -6.43
CA ASP A 82 -8.91 1.64 -5.28
C ASP A 82 -8.53 3.14 -5.27
N GLY A 83 -7.70 3.54 -4.33
CA GLY A 83 -7.03 4.84 -4.26
C GLY A 83 -5.59 4.78 -4.77
N THR A 84 -4.91 5.92 -4.69
CA THR A 84 -3.49 6.03 -5.06
C THR A 84 -2.59 5.94 -3.82
N TYR A 85 -1.45 5.23 -3.95
CA TYR A 85 -0.46 5.04 -2.89
C TYR A 85 0.97 5.18 -3.42
N THR A 86 1.88 5.65 -2.56
CA THR A 86 3.32 5.70 -2.84
C THR A 86 3.98 4.43 -2.31
N VAL A 87 4.51 3.58 -3.20
CA VAL A 87 5.12 2.30 -2.81
C VAL A 87 6.44 2.47 -2.04
N PRO A 88 6.59 1.84 -0.88
CA PRO A 88 7.74 2.06 -0.02
C PRO A 88 8.97 1.28 -0.51
N PHE A 89 9.99 2.02 -0.95
CA PHE A 89 11.41 1.65 -1.03
C PHE A 89 11.86 0.51 -1.96
N LYS A 90 13.10 0.62 -2.48
CA LYS A 90 13.80 -0.42 -3.27
C LYS A 90 15.16 -0.72 -2.64
N GLN A 91 15.38 -1.98 -2.22
CA GLN A 91 16.65 -2.46 -1.66
C GLN A 91 17.77 -2.51 -2.73
N PRO A 92 19.06 -2.33 -2.36
CA PRO A 92 20.17 -2.49 -3.30
C PRO A 92 20.21 -3.90 -3.91
N ALA A 93 20.45 -3.97 -5.23
CA ALA A 93 20.29 -5.19 -6.04
C ALA A 93 21.28 -6.33 -5.73
N ASN A 94 22.22 -6.15 -4.81
CA ASN A 94 23.30 -7.11 -4.53
C ASN A 94 23.40 -7.53 -3.05
N ASN A 95 22.45 -7.15 -2.19
CA ASN A 95 22.49 -7.55 -0.78
C ASN A 95 21.08 -7.78 -0.20
N PHE A 96 20.64 -9.05 -0.23
CA PHE A 96 19.28 -9.49 0.11
C PHE A 96 19.16 -10.24 1.44
N LYS A 97 20.23 -10.30 2.25
CA LYS A 97 20.19 -11.06 3.50
C LYS A 97 19.31 -10.34 4.52
N ARG A 98 18.39 -11.08 5.14
CA ARG A 98 17.52 -10.61 6.23
C ARG A 98 18.30 -9.87 7.32
N SER A 99 19.45 -10.42 7.74
CA SER A 99 20.32 -9.82 8.75
C SER A 99 20.90 -8.46 8.33
N THR A 100 21.19 -8.26 7.03
CA THR A 100 21.67 -6.97 6.52
C THR A 100 20.54 -5.93 6.52
N THR A 101 19.33 -6.35 6.14
CA THR A 101 18.16 -5.47 6.23
C THR A 101 17.86 -5.12 7.69
N GLU A 102 17.87 -6.09 8.59
CA GLU A 102 17.69 -5.88 10.02
C GLU A 102 18.77 -4.94 10.58
N ALA A 103 20.03 -5.05 10.12
CA ALA A 103 21.12 -4.13 10.45
C ALA A 103 20.90 -2.70 9.92
N LYS A 104 20.34 -2.53 8.71
CA LYS A 104 19.96 -1.21 8.17
C LYS A 104 18.74 -0.60 8.88
N LEU A 105 17.80 -1.44 9.32
CA LEU A 105 16.72 -1.02 10.23
C LEU A 105 17.22 -0.72 11.65
N THR A 106 18.50 -0.99 11.94
CA THR A 106 19.17 -0.58 13.17
C THR A 106 19.70 0.87 13.06
N GLU A 107 19.67 1.48 11.87
CA GLU A 107 19.69 2.94 11.74
C GLU A 107 18.36 3.49 12.28
N THR A 108 18.39 4.64 12.95
CA THR A 108 17.23 5.15 13.70
C THR A 108 15.99 5.32 12.82
N VAL A 109 15.05 4.39 12.93
CA VAL A 109 13.74 4.49 12.29
C VAL A 109 12.87 5.44 13.11
N MET A 110 12.34 6.48 12.48
CA MET A 110 11.40 7.40 13.10
C MET A 110 10.02 7.29 12.46
N THR A 111 8.97 7.30 13.28
CA THR A 111 7.60 7.52 12.83
C THR A 111 7.05 8.81 13.40
N VAL A 112 6.33 9.57 12.57
CA VAL A 112 5.68 10.83 12.95
C VAL A 112 4.18 10.68 12.70
N GLU A 113 3.40 10.83 13.76
CA GLU A 113 1.93 10.74 13.74
C GLU A 113 1.32 12.05 14.22
N GLY A 114 0.36 12.56 13.45
CA GLY A 114 -0.34 13.81 13.76
C GLY A 114 -1.32 13.68 14.92
N LYS A 115 -1.72 12.46 15.26
CA LYS A 115 -2.56 12.14 16.42
C LYS A 115 -1.71 11.82 17.66
N ASP A 116 -2.34 11.86 18.83
CA ASP A 116 -1.74 11.61 20.14
C ASP A 116 -1.36 10.13 20.38
N LYS A 117 -1.86 9.21 19.55
CA LYS A 117 -1.50 7.78 19.55
C LYS A 117 -1.38 7.25 18.12
N LEU A 118 -0.51 6.25 17.94
CA LEU A 118 -0.51 5.42 16.73
C LEU A 118 -1.81 4.64 16.63
N ALA A 119 -2.37 4.54 15.43
CA ALA A 119 -3.67 3.91 15.17
C ALA A 119 -4.83 4.51 15.99
N ALA A 120 -4.76 5.80 16.35
CA ALA A 120 -5.81 6.48 17.11
C ALA A 120 -7.16 6.58 16.38
N GLY A 121 -7.19 6.39 15.05
CA GLY A 121 -8.45 6.30 14.29
C GLY A 121 -9.11 4.94 14.35
N GLU A 122 -8.44 3.93 14.91
CA GLU A 122 -8.89 2.54 14.88
C GLU A 122 -9.57 2.17 16.20
N HIS A 123 -10.57 1.30 16.14
CA HIS A 123 -11.26 0.76 17.31
C HIS A 123 -10.44 -0.33 18.02
N VAL A 124 -9.17 -0.05 18.30
CA VAL A 124 -8.24 -0.97 18.98
C VAL A 124 -8.26 -0.75 20.49
N ARG A 125 -8.03 -1.83 21.25
CA ARG A 125 -8.04 -1.79 22.72
C ARG A 125 -6.76 -1.17 23.25
N GLU A 126 -6.82 -0.56 24.43
CA GLU A 126 -5.63 0.03 25.10
C GLU A 126 -4.48 -0.98 25.31
N LYS A 127 -4.79 -2.26 25.53
CA LYS A 127 -3.78 -3.33 25.60
C LYS A 127 -2.94 -3.44 24.32
N PHE A 128 -3.52 -3.13 23.17
CA PHE A 128 -2.83 -3.12 21.88
C PHE A 128 -1.83 -1.96 21.83
N HIS A 129 -2.24 -0.73 22.16
CA HIS A 129 -1.34 0.43 22.20
C HIS A 129 -0.16 0.19 23.14
N LYS A 130 -0.41 -0.31 24.35
CA LYS A 130 0.67 -0.67 25.30
C LYS A 130 1.66 -1.67 24.71
N LYS A 131 1.17 -2.70 24.03
CA LYS A 131 2.01 -3.71 23.38
C LYS A 131 2.79 -3.12 22.21
N LEU A 132 2.15 -2.30 21.38
CA LEU A 132 2.76 -1.61 20.24
C LEU A 132 3.90 -0.71 20.69
N THR A 133 3.65 0.23 21.62
CA THR A 133 4.66 1.16 22.13
C THR A 133 5.82 0.43 22.80
N LYS A 134 5.54 -0.62 23.59
CA LYS A 134 6.58 -1.46 24.19
C LYS A 134 7.47 -2.11 23.12
N HIS A 135 6.87 -2.59 22.04
CA HIS A 135 7.61 -3.26 20.97
C HIS A 135 8.45 -2.29 20.14
N LEU A 136 7.89 -1.13 19.78
CA LEU A 136 8.61 -0.08 19.04
C LEU A 136 9.82 0.43 19.84
N LYS A 137 9.65 0.66 21.14
CA LYS A 137 10.75 1.04 22.04
C LYS A 137 11.84 -0.03 22.09
N ARG A 138 11.47 -1.30 22.10
CA ARG A 138 12.43 -2.42 22.09
C ARG A 138 13.22 -2.51 20.79
N LEU A 139 12.65 -2.04 19.68
CA LEU A 139 13.29 -1.97 18.37
C LEU A 139 14.02 -0.64 18.12
N ASP A 140 14.16 0.20 19.14
CA ASP A 140 14.75 1.55 19.05
C ASP A 140 14.08 2.47 18.00
N VAL A 141 12.78 2.25 17.75
CA VAL A 141 12.01 3.12 16.85
C VAL A 141 11.62 4.39 17.62
N LYS A 142 12.06 5.55 17.12
CA LYS A 142 11.66 6.84 17.68
C LYS A 142 10.25 7.19 17.21
N VAL A 143 9.36 7.47 18.16
CA VAL A 143 7.95 7.79 17.88
C VAL A 143 7.69 9.24 18.26
N VAL A 144 7.26 10.04 17.30
CA VAL A 144 6.83 11.43 17.49
C VAL A 144 5.30 11.48 17.32
N LEU A 145 4.58 11.85 18.38
CA LEU A 145 3.11 11.85 18.42
C LEU A 145 2.55 13.27 18.57
N GLY A 146 1.37 13.51 18.02
CA GLY A 146 0.68 14.79 18.07
C GLY A 146 1.40 15.89 17.28
N GLU A 147 2.24 15.50 16.31
CA GLU A 147 3.06 16.39 15.50
C GLU A 147 2.89 16.09 14.01
N ARG A 148 2.93 17.13 13.19
CA ARG A 148 2.86 17.01 11.73
C ARG A 148 4.06 17.66 11.10
N LEU A 149 4.54 17.13 9.97
CA LEU A 149 5.55 17.82 9.17
C LEU A 149 5.02 19.19 8.72
N LYS A 150 5.86 20.24 8.80
CA LYS A 150 5.51 21.58 8.31
C LYS A 150 5.31 21.59 6.80
N THR A 151 6.21 20.91 6.10
CA THR A 151 6.12 20.70 4.65
C THR A 151 5.57 19.30 4.41
N ARG A 152 4.45 19.22 3.68
CA ARG A 152 3.86 17.94 3.30
C ARG A 152 4.76 17.26 2.26
N LEU A 153 5.13 16.01 2.52
CA LEU A 153 5.75 15.15 1.52
C LEU A 153 4.68 14.72 0.50
N THR A 154 5.02 14.78 -0.78
CA THR A 154 4.15 14.38 -1.90
C THR A 154 4.51 13.00 -2.46
N SER A 155 5.71 12.50 -2.14
CA SER A 155 6.21 11.20 -2.58
C SER A 155 7.17 10.60 -1.55
N ASN A 156 7.48 9.31 -1.75
CA ASN A 156 8.61 8.69 -1.07
C ASN A 156 9.94 9.23 -1.63
N SER A 157 10.97 9.28 -0.80
CA SER A 157 12.29 9.76 -1.18
C SER A 157 13.39 8.94 -0.49
N CYS A 158 14.56 8.88 -1.11
CA CYS A 158 15.79 8.27 -0.57
C CYS A 158 16.94 9.29 -0.56
N GLU A 159 16.60 10.57 -0.55
CA GLU A 159 17.55 11.66 -0.46
C GLU A 159 17.71 12.10 1.00
N LYS A 160 18.92 12.55 1.34
CA LYS A 160 19.18 13.16 2.63
C LYS A 160 18.43 14.48 2.74
N GLN A 161 17.56 14.58 3.73
CA GLN A 161 16.72 15.74 3.98
C GLN A 161 16.62 16.03 5.48
N THR A 162 16.54 17.32 5.82
CA THR A 162 16.21 17.80 7.15
C THR A 162 14.75 18.25 7.17
N LEU A 163 13.89 17.48 7.83
CA LEU A 163 12.48 17.77 8.00
C LEU A 163 12.22 18.47 9.34
N ARG A 164 11.14 19.26 9.41
CA ARG A 164 10.72 19.93 10.64
C ARG A 164 9.23 19.71 10.89
N THR A 165 8.87 19.47 12.14
CA THR A 165 7.46 19.37 12.55
C THR A 165 6.90 20.73 12.95
N ASN A 166 5.57 20.81 13.02
CA ASN A 166 4.83 21.98 13.48
C ASN A 166 5.11 22.34 14.95
N LYS A 167 5.63 21.41 15.76
CA LYS A 167 6.05 21.66 17.16
C LYS A 167 7.56 21.81 17.33
N GLY A 168 8.32 21.89 16.24
CA GLY A 168 9.74 22.25 16.27
C GLY A 168 10.72 21.07 16.32
N THR A 169 10.24 19.82 16.31
CA THR A 169 11.11 18.64 16.17
C THR A 169 11.84 18.70 14.84
N VAL A 170 13.17 18.59 14.88
CA VAL A 170 14.05 18.51 13.71
C VAL A 170 14.38 17.04 13.47
N ILE A 171 14.26 16.60 12.22
CA ILE A 171 14.45 15.21 11.82
C ILE A 171 15.42 15.21 10.65
N GLU A 172 16.58 14.59 10.82
CA GLU A 172 17.46 14.27 9.71
C GLU A 172 17.16 12.85 9.25
N SER A 173 16.96 12.67 7.96
CA SER A 173 16.64 11.37 7.36
C SER A 173 17.23 11.27 5.97
N ASP A 174 17.62 10.07 5.58
CA ASP A 174 18.08 9.68 4.25
C ASP A 174 17.05 8.85 3.49
N GLY A 175 16.00 8.38 4.16
CA GLY A 175 14.81 7.78 3.57
C GLY A 175 13.52 8.33 4.17
N GLN A 176 12.54 8.63 3.31
CA GLN A 176 11.23 9.10 3.72
C GLN A 176 10.14 8.25 3.06
N LEU A 177 9.31 7.62 3.90
CA LEU A 177 8.17 6.81 3.49
C LEU A 177 6.88 7.50 3.90
N LEU A 178 6.09 7.90 2.91
CA LEU A 178 4.78 8.51 3.10
C LEU A 178 3.72 7.42 3.29
N CYS A 179 3.28 7.25 4.53
CA CYS A 179 2.27 6.26 4.93
C CYS A 179 1.04 6.90 5.61
N GLY A 180 0.85 8.21 5.46
CA GLY A 180 -0.11 9.00 6.25
C GLY A 180 -1.53 9.13 5.68
N GLY A 181 -1.85 8.46 4.57
CA GLY A 181 -3.20 8.50 3.98
C GLY A 181 -3.22 8.11 2.50
N PHE A 182 -4.43 7.90 1.99
CA PHE A 182 -4.73 7.65 0.59
C PHE A 182 -5.77 8.65 0.09
N SER A 183 -5.78 8.89 -1.22
CA SER A 183 -6.84 9.66 -1.89
C SER A 183 -7.63 8.74 -2.80
N PRO A 184 -8.97 8.84 -2.83
CA PRO A 184 -9.79 8.15 -3.82
C PRO A 184 -9.35 8.51 -5.24
N THR A 185 -9.48 7.56 -6.17
CA THR A 185 -9.29 7.84 -7.60
C THR A 185 -10.48 8.68 -8.09
N THR A 186 -10.23 9.96 -8.39
CA THR A 186 -11.28 10.93 -8.78
C THR A 186 -11.58 10.95 -10.27
N GLU A 187 -10.81 10.23 -11.10
CA GLU A 187 -10.97 10.20 -12.56
C GLU A 187 -12.15 9.32 -13.03
N LEU A 188 -12.93 8.77 -12.11
CA LEU A 188 -13.98 7.77 -12.37
C LEU A 188 -15.40 8.32 -12.19
N VAL A 189 -15.54 9.60 -11.82
CA VAL A 189 -16.82 10.29 -11.61
C VAL A 189 -16.80 11.62 -12.35
#